data_AF-A0AAN6PH97-F1
#
_entry.id   AF-A0AAN6PH97-F1
#
_cell.length_a   1.000
_cell.length_b   1.000
_cell.length_c   1.000
_cell.angle_alpha   90.00
_cell.angle_beta   90.00
_cell.angle_gamma   90.00
#
_symmetry.space_group_name_H-M   'P 1'
#
loop_
_entity.id
_entity.type
_entity.pdbx_description
1 polymer ?
#
loop_
_entity_poly.entity_id
_entity_poly.type
_entity_poly.pdbx_seq_one_letter_code
_entity_poly.pdbx_strand_id
1 'polypeptide(L)'
;MTDTQNPFNDCASEDDNPLPPPASVSEAIPPFHLHGERECGDHQHDASNSNFAKYLQRQGKDKSTAWNVACCNCHARVTLNQLHDLPCGDLICRDCVLVKVFSVKLKTEQNREKIQEARAKMGDIDRLFYHARDMTLRQKKEHIRRHEKLQQSVLRLAGFTCCGVYMELDRFLSCLNPDLSRDLWLAIEWVHDSLAEQRACAWPDCGAYLPVCCKYSRPGDSARRWHCVACQGNSMECARTLRTSQTKFPCLPKGQPALTPSR
;
A
#
# COMPACT_ATOMS: atom_id res chain seq x y z
N MET A 1 17.03 -46.33 -41.52
CA MET A 1 17.85 -45.20 -41.02
C MET A 1 17.23 -43.94 -41.57
N THR A 2 16.39 -43.29 -40.77
CA THR A 2 15.68 -42.06 -41.10
C THR A 2 15.71 -41.20 -39.85
N ASP A 3 16.66 -40.26 -39.83
CA ASP A 3 16.79 -39.24 -38.80
C ASP A 3 15.56 -38.35 -38.82
N THR A 4 14.84 -38.33 -37.71
CA THR A 4 13.72 -37.43 -37.48
C THR A 4 14.27 -36.22 -36.74
N GLN A 5 14.60 -35.16 -37.48
CA GLN A 5 14.97 -33.87 -36.89
C GLN A 5 13.74 -33.29 -36.19
N ASN A 6 13.86 -33.14 -34.88
CA ASN A 6 12.86 -32.54 -34.02
C ASN A 6 12.93 -31.01 -34.21
N PRO A 7 11.88 -30.32 -34.70
CA PRO A 7 11.93 -28.89 -35.02
C PRO A 7 11.69 -27.99 -33.81
N PHE A 8 11.82 -28.52 -32.59
CA PHE A 8 11.63 -27.77 -31.36
C PHE A 8 12.99 -27.37 -30.79
N ASN A 9 13.70 -26.49 -31.50
CA ASN A 9 14.76 -25.70 -30.89
C ASN A 9 14.69 -24.27 -31.45
N ASP A 10 14.89 -23.31 -30.55
CA ASP A 10 15.14 -21.88 -30.82
C ASP A 10 13.93 -20.93 -30.88
N CYS A 11 13.11 -20.91 -29.82
CA CYS A 11 12.28 -19.73 -29.46
C CYS A 11 12.34 -19.39 -27.96
N ALA A 12 13.44 -19.74 -27.27
CA ALA A 12 13.74 -19.10 -25.98
C ALA A 12 14.32 -17.71 -26.29
N SER A 13 13.45 -16.77 -26.64
CA SER A 13 13.83 -15.38 -26.80
C SER A 13 14.47 -14.90 -25.50
N GLU A 14 15.67 -14.32 -25.60
CA GLU A 14 16.36 -13.62 -24.49
C GLU A 14 15.54 -12.45 -23.89
N ASP A 15 14.32 -12.22 -24.39
CA ASP A 15 13.31 -11.24 -23.95
C ASP A 15 12.54 -11.65 -22.67
N ASP A 16 12.74 -12.85 -22.14
CA ASP A 16 12.01 -13.32 -20.95
C ASP A 16 12.59 -12.82 -19.61
N ASN A 17 13.73 -12.11 -19.64
CA ASN A 17 14.21 -11.43 -18.45
C ASN A 17 13.24 -10.32 -18.05
N PRO A 18 12.81 -10.22 -16.78
CA PRO A 18 11.92 -9.16 -16.34
C PRO A 18 12.64 -7.83 -16.51
N LEU A 19 12.33 -7.12 -17.60
CA LEU A 19 12.88 -5.79 -17.84
C LEU A 19 12.51 -4.88 -16.67
N PRO A 20 13.44 -4.01 -16.23
CA PRO A 20 13.15 -3.05 -15.17
C PRO A 20 11.93 -2.22 -15.58
N PRO A 21 11.10 -1.81 -14.60
CA PRO A 21 9.97 -0.94 -14.90
C PRO A 21 10.45 0.36 -15.56
N PRO A 22 9.65 0.97 -16.44
CA PRO A 22 9.93 2.32 -16.95
C PRO A 22 10.12 3.31 -15.79
N ALA A 23 10.92 4.37 -16.02
CA ALA A 23 11.22 5.38 -14.99
C ALA A 23 9.96 5.94 -14.31
N SER A 24 8.89 6.18 -15.07
CA SER A 24 7.62 6.68 -14.53
C SER A 24 6.96 5.75 -13.51
N VAL A 25 7.15 4.43 -13.64
CA VAL A 25 6.68 3.44 -12.67
C VAL A 25 7.64 3.35 -11.50
N SER A 26 8.94 3.34 -11.76
CA SER A 26 9.98 3.31 -10.72
C SER A 26 9.87 4.50 -9.75
N GLU A 27 9.58 5.69 -10.27
CA GLU A 27 9.40 6.93 -9.48
C GLU A 27 8.14 6.91 -8.61
N ALA A 28 7.11 6.15 -9.00
CA ALA A 28 5.88 6.01 -8.23
C ALA A 28 6.01 5.00 -7.08
N ILE A 29 7.01 4.12 -7.13
CA ILE A 29 7.25 3.08 -6.11
C ILE A 29 8.17 3.66 -5.03
N PRO A 30 7.77 3.67 -3.75
CA PRO A 30 8.65 4.12 -2.68
C PRO A 30 9.96 3.32 -2.65
N PRO A 31 11.10 3.95 -2.33
CA PRO A 31 12.41 3.29 -2.32
C PRO A 31 12.58 2.40 -1.08
N PHE A 32 11.83 1.31 -0.99
CA PHE A 32 11.71 0.46 0.21
C PHE A 32 13.06 -0.02 0.76
N HIS A 33 14.06 -0.24 -0.10
CA HIS A 33 15.40 -0.66 0.28
C HIS A 33 16.15 0.36 1.17
N LEU A 34 15.73 1.62 1.14
CA LEU A 34 16.25 2.68 2.01
C LEU A 34 15.56 2.71 3.37
N HIS A 35 14.34 2.16 3.49
CA HIS A 35 13.53 2.25 4.70
C HIS A 35 14.07 1.35 5.83
N GLY A 36 13.83 1.76 7.07
CA GLY A 36 14.18 0.99 8.26
C GLY A 36 14.25 1.83 9.52
N GLU A 37 14.74 1.21 10.60
CA GLU A 37 14.89 1.86 11.90
C GLU A 37 15.84 3.06 11.86
N ARG A 38 16.89 3.01 11.04
CA ARG A 38 17.85 4.13 10.88
C ARG A 38 17.23 5.41 10.32
N GLU A 39 16.11 5.28 9.60
CA GLU A 39 15.36 6.42 9.05
C GLU A 39 14.30 6.94 10.06
N CYS A 40 14.16 6.26 11.21
CA CYS A 40 13.28 6.70 12.28
C CYS A 40 13.92 7.86 13.04
N GLY A 41 13.29 9.03 12.97
CA GLY A 41 13.76 10.26 13.62
C GLY A 41 13.67 11.48 12.72
N ASP A 42 13.67 11.24 11.41
CA ASP A 42 13.60 12.28 10.38
C ASP A 42 12.22 12.37 9.73
N HIS A 43 11.20 11.74 10.33
CA HIS A 43 9.83 11.83 9.85
C HIS A 43 9.20 13.16 10.27
N GLN A 44 8.41 13.76 9.38
CA GLN A 44 7.80 15.05 9.63
C GLN A 44 6.69 14.91 10.68
N HIS A 45 6.92 15.52 11.85
CA HIS A 45 5.87 15.73 12.83
C HIS A 45 4.87 16.76 12.30
N ASP A 46 3.58 16.47 12.45
CA ASP A 46 2.54 17.44 12.16
C ASP A 46 2.44 18.45 13.30
N ALA A 47 3.18 19.55 13.16
CA ALA A 47 3.16 20.66 14.09
C ALA A 47 1.81 21.42 14.10
N SER A 48 0.93 21.17 13.13
CA SER A 48 -0.43 21.72 13.14
C SER A 48 -1.34 20.98 14.14
N ASN A 49 -0.97 19.76 14.52
CA ASN A 49 -1.69 19.02 15.55
C ASN A 49 -1.42 19.63 16.93
N SER A 50 -2.48 20.18 17.52
CA SER A 50 -2.39 20.95 18.78
C SER A 50 -1.76 20.16 19.93
N ASN A 51 -1.83 18.83 19.93
CA ASN A 51 -1.30 18.02 21.02
C ASN A 51 0.23 17.91 20.99
N PHE A 52 0.82 17.71 19.81
CA PHE A 52 2.28 17.72 19.66
C PHE A 52 2.84 19.13 19.86
N ALA A 53 2.18 20.15 19.31
CA ALA A 53 2.55 21.55 19.53
C ALA A 53 2.47 21.96 21.01
N LYS A 54 1.41 21.56 21.74
CA LYS A 54 1.31 21.75 23.20
C LYS A 54 2.39 21.00 23.96
N TYR A 55 2.75 19.80 23.50
CA TYR A 55 3.82 19.03 24.11
C TYR A 55 5.17 19.76 23.98
N LEU A 56 5.54 20.19 22.77
CA LEU A 56 6.74 20.99 22.51
C LEU A 56 6.75 22.31 23.29
N GLN A 57 5.60 23.01 23.38
CA GLN A 57 5.49 24.27 24.12
C GLN A 57 5.67 24.11 25.63
N ARG A 58 5.14 23.03 26.24
CA ARG A 58 5.26 22.78 27.69
C ARG A 58 6.65 22.39 28.14
N GLN A 59 7.42 21.82 27.23
CA GLN A 59 8.67 21.13 27.54
C GLN A 59 9.89 22.07 27.43
N GLY A 60 9.81 23.18 26.70
CA GLY A 60 10.82 24.26 26.76
C GLY A 60 12.10 23.99 25.96
N LYS A 61 12.85 25.07 25.66
CA LYS A 61 14.03 25.11 24.77
C LYS A 61 15.31 24.44 25.33
N ASP A 62 15.23 23.49 26.26
CA ASP A 62 16.43 22.88 26.84
C ASP A 62 16.94 21.71 25.98
N LYS A 63 17.90 22.03 25.12
CA LYS A 63 18.42 21.17 24.04
C LYS A 63 19.30 19.99 24.47
N SER A 64 19.37 19.61 25.76
CA SER A 64 20.43 18.71 26.24
C SER A 64 20.00 17.38 26.87
N THR A 65 18.71 17.15 27.12
CA THR A 65 18.22 15.88 27.66
C THR A 65 17.49 15.10 26.57
N ALA A 66 17.89 13.85 26.34
CA ALA A 66 17.12 12.93 25.51
C ALA A 66 15.70 12.81 26.11
N TRP A 67 14.75 13.52 25.49
CA TRP A 67 13.37 13.65 25.96
C TRP A 67 12.71 12.28 25.93
N ASN A 68 12.58 11.66 27.11
CA ASN A 68 11.94 10.36 27.24
C ASN A 68 10.44 10.56 27.43
N VAL A 69 9.69 10.38 26.34
CA VAL A 69 8.24 10.52 26.29
C VAL A 69 7.60 9.14 26.32
N ALA A 70 6.50 8.99 27.05
CA ALA A 70 5.77 7.73 27.11
C ALA A 70 4.89 7.56 25.86
N CYS A 71 5.02 6.42 25.19
CA CYS A 71 4.09 5.99 24.14
C CYS A 71 2.67 5.84 24.73
N CYS A 72 1.66 6.42 24.06
CA CYS A 72 0.25 6.35 24.47
C CYS A 72 -0.27 4.91 24.55
N ASN A 73 0.24 4.01 23.70
CA ASN A 73 -0.28 2.65 23.57
C ASN A 73 0.41 1.62 24.50
N CYS A 74 1.75 1.58 24.54
CA CYS A 74 2.49 0.61 25.37
C CYS A 74 3.14 1.20 26.63
N HIS A 75 3.05 2.52 26.84
CA HIS A 75 3.69 3.25 27.95
C HIS A 75 5.21 3.16 28.04
N ALA A 76 5.88 2.51 27.08
CA ALA A 76 7.33 2.52 26.97
C ALA A 76 7.83 3.97 26.81
N ARG A 77 8.89 4.29 27.54
CA ARG A 77 9.57 5.59 27.43
C ARG A 77 10.58 5.52 26.29
N VAL A 78 10.38 6.36 25.29
CA VAL A 78 11.23 6.44 24.09
C VAL A 78 11.64 7.88 23.86
N THR A 79 12.69 8.09 23.07
CA THR A 79 13.10 9.44 22.71
C THR A 79 12.05 10.11 21.82
N LEU A 80 11.96 11.45 21.83
CA LEU A 80 11.02 12.19 20.99
C LEU A 80 11.13 11.80 19.50
N ASN A 81 12.35 11.62 19.00
CA ASN A 81 12.61 11.21 17.61
C ASN A 81 12.09 9.80 17.28
N GLN A 82 11.76 8.98 18.30
CA GLN A 82 11.22 7.63 18.13
C GLN A 82 9.70 7.57 18.29
N LEU A 83 9.05 8.71 18.59
CA LEU A 83 7.60 8.83 18.64
C LEU A 83 7.03 9.25 17.29
N HIS A 84 5.85 8.75 16.99
CA HIS A 84 5.10 9.03 15.78
C HIS A 84 3.76 9.64 16.18
N ASP A 85 3.45 10.82 15.66
CA ASP A 85 2.22 11.55 15.92
C ASP A 85 1.09 11.09 15.01
N LEU A 86 0.03 10.53 15.58
CA LEU A 86 -1.19 10.23 14.84
C LEU A 86 -2.07 11.48 14.72
N PRO A 87 -2.89 11.62 13.65
CA PRO A 87 -3.83 12.73 13.50
C PRO A 87 -4.84 12.87 14.65
N CYS A 88 -5.18 11.78 15.35
CA CYS A 88 -6.01 11.85 16.57
C CYS A 88 -5.30 12.50 17.77
N GLY A 89 -3.99 12.74 17.68
CA GLY A 89 -3.15 13.34 18.71
C GLY A 89 -2.42 12.34 19.61
N ASP A 90 -2.58 11.04 19.38
CA ASP A 90 -1.80 10.01 20.08
C ASP A 90 -0.34 10.02 19.60
N LEU A 91 0.58 9.84 20.55
CA LEU A 91 2.01 9.67 20.29
C LEU A 91 2.40 8.22 20.52
N ILE A 92 2.84 7.51 19.49
CA ILE A 92 3.16 6.08 19.59
C ILE A 92 4.61 5.78 19.22
N CYS A 93 5.24 4.83 19.91
CA CYS A 93 6.58 4.39 19.53
C CYS A 93 6.55 3.59 18.23
N ARG A 94 7.73 3.44 17.60
CA ARG A 94 7.92 2.63 16.39
C ARG A 94 7.31 1.23 16.50
N ASP A 95 7.52 0.53 17.62
CA ASP A 95 6.97 -0.83 17.80
C ASP A 95 5.44 -0.84 17.76
N CYS A 96 4.80 0.20 18.31
CA CYS A 96 3.36 0.34 18.22
C CYS A 96 2.91 0.67 16.78
N VAL A 97 3.69 1.43 16.00
CA VAL A 97 3.41 1.61 14.57
C VAL A 97 3.47 0.26 13.84
N LEU A 98 4.50 -0.56 14.09
CA LEU A 98 4.62 -1.91 13.52
C LEU A 98 3.37 -2.76 13.83
N VAL A 99 2.91 -2.74 15.09
CA VAL A 99 1.68 -3.44 15.51
C VAL A 99 0.44 -2.91 14.76
N LYS A 100 0.34 -1.59 14.51
CA LYS A 100 -0.76 -1.03 13.70
C LYS A 100 -0.69 -1.49 12.25
N VAL A 101 0.50 -1.55 11.65
CA VAL A 101 0.70 -2.06 10.28
C VAL A 101 0.30 -3.53 10.17
N PHE A 102 0.70 -4.37 11.12
CA PHE A 102 0.24 -5.77 11.18
C PHE A 102 -1.28 -5.86 11.36
N SER A 103 -1.86 -4.98 12.17
CA SER A 103 -3.31 -4.91 12.37
C SER A 103 -4.05 -4.55 11.08
N VAL A 104 -3.49 -3.67 10.23
CA VAL A 104 -4.05 -3.31 8.93
C VAL A 104 -4.13 -4.54 8.03
N LYS A 105 -3.03 -5.30 7.92
CA LYS A 105 -3.00 -6.56 7.15
C LYS A 105 -4.08 -7.53 7.61
N LEU A 106 -4.09 -7.83 8.91
CA LEU A 106 -5.05 -8.76 9.51
C LEU A 106 -6.51 -8.31 9.30
N LYS A 107 -6.81 -7.04 9.58
CA LYS A 107 -8.17 -6.51 9.47
C LYS A 107 -8.67 -6.43 8.03
N THR A 108 -7.77 -6.13 7.09
CA THR A 108 -8.09 -6.13 5.65
C THR A 108 -8.47 -7.53 5.18
N GLU A 109 -7.73 -8.55 5.61
CA GLU A 109 -8.05 -9.95 5.31
C GLU A 109 -9.38 -10.38 5.96
N GLN A 110 -9.56 -10.11 7.26
CA GLN A 110 -10.76 -10.46 8.01
C GLN A 110 -12.04 -9.78 7.49
N ASN A 111 -11.94 -8.54 7.04
CA ASN A 111 -13.09 -7.76 6.58
C ASN A 111 -13.18 -7.63 5.07
N ARG A 112 -12.45 -8.46 4.31
CA ARG A 112 -12.32 -8.36 2.86
C ARG A 112 -13.68 -8.24 2.15
N GLU A 113 -14.62 -9.13 2.45
CA GLU A 113 -15.94 -9.15 1.81
C GLU A 113 -16.71 -7.85 2.08
N LYS A 114 -16.70 -7.38 3.33
CA LYS A 114 -17.36 -6.13 3.73
C LYS A 114 -16.71 -4.91 3.07
N ILE A 115 -15.38 -4.92 2.94
CA ILE A 115 -14.65 -3.88 2.23
C ILE A 115 -15.07 -3.89 0.76
N GLN A 116 -15.06 -5.05 0.10
CA GLN A 116 -15.47 -5.18 -1.31
C GLN A 116 -16.92 -4.75 -1.54
N GLU A 117 -17.84 -5.09 -0.64
CA GLU A 117 -19.23 -4.65 -0.70
C GLU A 117 -19.35 -3.13 -0.58
N ALA A 118 -18.65 -2.52 0.39
CA ALA A 118 -18.63 -1.06 0.54
C ALA A 118 -18.09 -0.37 -0.71
N ARG A 119 -17.03 -0.92 -1.31
CA ARG A 119 -16.43 -0.41 -2.55
C ARG A 119 -17.34 -0.57 -3.76
N ALA A 120 -18.06 -1.70 -3.87
CA ALA A 120 -19.02 -1.89 -4.96
C ALA A 120 -20.09 -0.79 -4.91
N LYS A 121 -20.59 -0.46 -3.71
CA LYS A 121 -21.52 0.66 -3.50
C LYS A 121 -20.91 2.03 -3.82
N MET A 122 -19.61 2.23 -3.58
CA MET A 122 -18.90 3.45 -4.01
C MET A 122 -18.86 3.54 -5.55
N GLY A 123 -18.48 2.45 -6.22
CA GLY A 123 -18.45 2.38 -7.68
C GLY A 123 -19.83 2.59 -8.34
N ASP A 124 -20.92 2.17 -7.68
CA ASP A 124 -22.29 2.50 -8.12
C ASP A 124 -22.55 4.01 -8.08
N ILE A 125 -22.06 4.70 -7.05
CA ILE A 125 -22.18 6.17 -6.93
C ILE A 125 -21.34 6.86 -8.00
N ASP A 126 -20.11 6.40 -8.26
CA ASP A 126 -19.24 6.97 -9.29
C ASP A 126 -19.86 6.84 -10.68
N ARG A 127 -20.47 5.69 -10.98
CA ARG A 127 -21.21 5.47 -12.23
C ARG A 127 -22.40 6.41 -12.38
N LEU A 128 -23.12 6.71 -11.30
CA LEU A 128 -24.20 7.69 -11.33
C LEU A 128 -23.66 9.08 -11.69
N PHE A 129 -22.52 9.50 -11.15
CA PHE A 129 -21.90 10.78 -11.51
C PHE A 129 -21.43 10.84 -12.97
N TYR A 130 -20.96 9.72 -13.51
CA TYR A 130 -20.49 9.67 -14.89
C TYR A 130 -21.65 9.65 -15.92
N HIS A 131 -22.76 8.99 -15.60
CA HIS A 131 -23.86 8.77 -16.55
C HIS A 131 -25.08 9.69 -16.36
N ALA A 132 -25.31 10.25 -15.17
CA ALA A 132 -26.47 11.11 -14.92
C ALA A 132 -26.26 12.50 -15.53
N ARG A 133 -27.03 12.81 -16.58
CA ARG A 133 -27.02 14.13 -17.22
C ARG A 133 -27.77 15.19 -16.39
N ASP A 134 -28.78 14.79 -15.62
CA ASP A 134 -29.68 15.69 -14.89
C ASP A 134 -29.74 15.36 -13.39
N MET A 135 -28.63 15.56 -12.68
CA MET A 135 -28.60 15.40 -11.21
C MET A 135 -28.79 16.75 -10.53
N THR A 136 -29.80 16.87 -9.66
CA THR A 136 -29.99 18.08 -8.85
C THR A 136 -28.86 18.27 -7.85
N LEU A 137 -28.59 19.51 -7.44
CA LEU A 137 -27.57 19.82 -6.43
C LEU A 137 -27.79 19.06 -5.12
N ARG A 138 -29.06 18.86 -4.72
CA ARG A 138 -29.42 18.10 -3.51
C ARG A 138 -29.02 16.63 -3.63
N GLN A 139 -29.32 15.99 -4.77
CA GLN A 139 -28.93 14.60 -5.02
C GLN A 139 -27.40 14.47 -5.04
N LYS A 140 -26.70 15.39 -5.72
CA LYS A 140 -25.23 15.40 -5.75
C LYS A 140 -24.62 15.47 -4.35
N LYS A 141 -25.11 16.36 -3.49
CA LYS A 141 -24.66 16.46 -2.09
C LYS A 141 -24.90 15.18 -1.29
N GLU A 142 -26.04 14.53 -1.48
CA GLU A 142 -26.35 13.27 -0.78
C GLU A 142 -25.43 12.13 -1.22
N HIS A 143 -25.20 12.00 -2.53
CA HIS A 143 -24.28 11.00 -3.07
C HIS A 143 -22.84 11.21 -2.60
N ILE A 144 -22.35 12.45 -2.56
CA ILE A 144 -21.02 12.78 -2.00
C ILE A 144 -20.92 12.33 -0.54
N ARG A 145 -21.89 12.71 0.31
CA ARG A 145 -21.90 12.32 1.73
C ARG A 145 -21.94 10.81 1.92
N ARG A 146 -22.73 10.10 1.09
CA ARG A 146 -22.80 8.64 1.13
C ARG A 146 -21.47 8.01 0.70
N HIS A 147 -20.82 8.55 -0.32
CA HIS A 147 -19.50 8.12 -0.76
C HIS A 147 -18.45 8.30 0.35
N GLU A 148 -18.39 9.48 0.97
CA GLU A 148 -17.48 9.77 2.10
C GLU A 148 -17.69 8.80 3.28
N LYS A 149 -18.95 8.51 3.63
CA LYS A 149 -19.26 7.52 4.69
C LYS A 149 -18.79 6.11 4.35
N LEU A 150 -18.93 5.69 3.09
CA LEU A 150 -18.44 4.39 2.63
C LEU A 150 -16.91 4.33 2.68
N GLN A 151 -16.23 5.40 2.24
CA GLN A 151 -14.77 5.52 2.33
C GLN A 151 -14.28 5.42 3.79
N GLN A 152 -14.90 6.16 4.71
CA GLN A 152 -14.59 6.05 6.14
C GLN A 152 -14.84 4.63 6.68
N SER A 153 -15.90 3.97 6.23
CA SER A 153 -16.17 2.58 6.63
C SER A 153 -15.09 1.62 6.11
N VAL A 154 -14.62 1.79 4.87
CA VAL A 154 -13.52 1.00 4.31
C VAL A 154 -12.26 1.18 5.13
N LEU A 155 -11.85 2.43 5.39
CA LEU A 155 -10.67 2.73 6.21
C LEU A 155 -10.75 2.09 7.60
N ARG A 156 -11.91 2.17 8.24
CA ARG A 156 -12.16 1.56 9.56
C ARG A 156 -12.06 0.04 9.51
N LEU A 157 -12.69 -0.59 8.50
CA LEU A 157 -12.66 -2.04 8.32
C LEU A 157 -11.26 -2.57 8.00
N ALA A 158 -10.48 -1.82 7.22
CA ALA A 158 -9.09 -2.14 6.89
C ALA A 158 -8.11 -1.81 8.03
N GLY A 159 -8.57 -1.21 9.13
CA GLY A 159 -7.73 -0.95 10.30
C GLY A 159 -6.90 0.32 10.22
N PHE A 160 -7.18 1.22 9.28
CA PHE A 160 -6.47 2.49 9.09
C PHE A 160 -6.93 3.63 10.01
N THR A 161 -7.79 3.36 11.00
CA THR A 161 -8.33 4.39 11.89
C THR A 161 -7.90 4.24 13.35
N CYS A 162 -7.61 5.35 14.01
CA CYS A 162 -7.42 5.47 15.46
C CYS A 162 -8.36 6.56 16.00
N CYS A 163 -9.09 6.28 17.08
CA CYS A 163 -10.05 7.22 17.66
C CYS A 163 -11.08 7.78 16.65
N GLY A 164 -11.40 7.01 15.60
CA GLY A 164 -12.31 7.42 14.53
C GLY A 164 -11.68 8.26 13.42
N VAL A 165 -10.38 8.57 13.50
CA VAL A 165 -9.63 9.38 12.53
C VAL A 165 -8.68 8.49 11.71
N TYR A 166 -8.47 8.81 10.43
CA TYR A 166 -7.46 8.15 9.60
C TYR A 166 -6.06 8.34 10.21
N MET A 167 -5.28 7.26 10.29
CA MET A 167 -3.97 7.28 10.97
C MET A 167 -2.83 7.86 10.12
N GLU A 168 -3.03 8.03 8.80
CA GLU A 168 -1.98 8.51 7.88
C GLU A 168 -0.66 7.72 8.00
N LEU A 169 -0.77 6.39 8.04
CA LEU A 169 0.40 5.52 8.24
C LEU A 169 1.41 5.61 7.08
N ASP A 170 1.03 6.13 5.92
CA ASP A 170 1.91 6.44 4.79
C ASP A 170 3.09 7.35 5.18
N ARG A 171 2.87 8.30 6.11
CA ARG A 171 3.91 9.21 6.60
C ARG A 171 5.06 8.51 7.31
N PHE A 172 4.85 7.27 7.76
CA PHE A 172 5.82 6.49 8.52
C PHE A 172 6.44 5.35 7.71
N LEU A 173 6.20 5.27 6.40
CA LEU A 173 6.72 4.21 5.53
C LEU A 173 8.25 4.05 5.65
N SER A 174 8.99 5.16 5.73
CA SER A 174 10.46 5.17 5.85
C SER A 174 10.96 4.54 7.14
N CYS A 175 10.18 4.61 8.22
CA CYS A 175 10.53 4.08 9.55
C CYS A 175 10.35 2.56 9.64
N LEU A 176 9.62 1.96 8.70
CA LEU A 176 9.32 0.53 8.67
C LEU A 176 10.44 -0.25 7.98
N ASN A 177 10.58 -1.53 8.33
CA ASN A 177 11.45 -2.43 7.57
C ASN A 177 10.95 -2.52 6.11
N PRO A 178 11.85 -2.75 5.12
CA PRO A 178 11.49 -2.72 3.69
C PRO A 178 10.25 -3.54 3.34
N ASP A 179 10.14 -4.76 3.86
CA ASP A 179 8.99 -5.64 3.62
C ASP A 179 7.68 -5.10 4.19
N LEU A 180 7.69 -4.58 5.42
CA LEU A 180 6.50 -4.03 6.06
C LEU A 180 6.07 -2.72 5.42
N SER A 181 7.04 -1.93 4.97
CA SER A 181 6.79 -0.70 4.22
C SER A 181 6.11 -1.00 2.88
N ARG A 182 6.63 -1.98 2.12
CA ARG A 182 6.00 -2.47 0.89
C ARG A 182 4.58 -2.98 1.16
N ASP A 183 4.40 -3.82 2.16
CA ASP A 183 3.10 -4.42 2.48
C ASP A 183 2.07 -3.36 2.90
N LEU A 184 2.48 -2.37 3.72
CA LEU A 184 1.62 -1.25 4.08
C LEU A 184 1.26 -0.41 2.87
N TRP A 185 2.24 -0.03 2.04
CA TRP A 185 2.01 0.76 0.84
C TRP A 185 1.04 0.05 -0.11
N LEU A 186 1.23 -1.25 -0.36
CA LEU A 186 0.29 -2.07 -1.14
C LEU A 186 -1.12 -2.09 -0.53
N ALA A 187 -1.25 -2.12 0.79
CA ALA A 187 -2.55 -2.06 1.46
C ALA A 187 -3.21 -0.68 1.30
N ILE A 188 -2.45 0.40 1.35
CA ILE A 188 -2.93 1.77 1.11
C ILE A 188 -3.42 1.89 -0.33
N GLU A 189 -2.59 1.54 -1.32
CA GLU A 189 -2.95 1.54 -2.75
C GLU A 189 -4.19 0.67 -2.99
N TRP A 190 -4.22 -0.54 -2.43
CA TRP A 190 -5.38 -1.43 -2.55
C TRP A 190 -6.65 -0.79 -2.00
N VAL A 191 -6.59 -0.11 -0.85
CA VAL A 191 -7.73 0.60 -0.27
C VAL A 191 -8.18 1.79 -1.13
N HIS A 192 -7.28 2.45 -1.85
CA HIS A 192 -7.61 3.63 -2.66
C HIS A 192 -8.08 3.27 -4.08
N ASP A 193 -7.48 2.27 -4.71
CA ASP A 193 -7.71 1.92 -6.11
C ASP A 193 -9.10 1.35 -6.39
N SER A 194 -9.80 1.85 -7.40
CA SER A 194 -11.16 1.42 -7.72
C SER A 194 -11.26 -0.09 -7.99
N LEU A 195 -12.40 -0.71 -7.68
CA LEU A 195 -12.57 -2.16 -7.83
C LEU A 195 -12.30 -2.64 -9.28
N ALA A 196 -12.61 -1.80 -10.27
CA ALA A 196 -12.40 -2.09 -11.69
C ALA A 196 -10.90 -2.15 -12.06
N GLU A 197 -10.07 -1.42 -11.33
CA GLU A 197 -8.64 -1.29 -11.57
C GLU A 197 -7.80 -2.27 -10.76
N GLN A 198 -8.37 -2.87 -9.71
CA GLN A 198 -7.68 -3.87 -8.92
C GLN A 198 -7.31 -5.10 -9.75
N ARG A 199 -6.03 -5.47 -9.71
CA ARG A 199 -5.45 -6.61 -10.44
C ARG A 199 -4.55 -7.44 -9.52
N ALA A 200 -4.35 -8.69 -9.92
CA ALA A 200 -3.39 -9.60 -9.29
C ALA A 200 -2.26 -9.94 -10.25
N CYS A 201 -1.06 -10.18 -9.71
CA CYS A 201 0.08 -10.68 -10.45
C CYS A 201 -0.26 -12.03 -11.08
N ALA A 202 -0.10 -12.14 -12.40
CA ALA A 202 -0.40 -13.36 -13.16
C ALA A 202 0.65 -14.47 -13.01
N TRP A 203 1.80 -14.18 -12.36
CA TRP A 203 2.81 -15.18 -12.07
C TRP A 203 2.22 -16.28 -11.17
N PRO A 204 2.40 -17.58 -11.50
CA PRO A 204 1.68 -18.69 -10.87
C PRO A 204 1.70 -18.69 -9.33
N ASP A 205 2.85 -18.33 -8.75
CA ASP A 205 3.05 -18.39 -7.30
C ASP A 205 2.89 -17.04 -6.58
N CYS A 206 2.90 -15.94 -7.34
CA CYS A 206 2.87 -14.60 -6.76
C CYS A 206 1.45 -14.22 -6.32
N GLY A 207 0.54 -13.99 -7.27
CA GLY A 207 -0.84 -13.57 -6.99
C GLY A 207 -0.95 -12.28 -6.17
N ALA A 208 0.12 -11.50 -6.02
CA ALA A 208 0.13 -10.27 -5.24
C ALA A 208 -0.70 -9.19 -5.92
N TYR A 209 -1.17 -8.22 -5.13
CA TYR A 209 -1.85 -7.04 -5.66
C TYR A 209 -0.93 -6.23 -6.60
N LEU A 210 -1.50 -5.71 -7.70
CA LEU A 210 -0.82 -4.80 -8.63
C LEU A 210 -1.46 -3.41 -8.55
N PRO A 211 -0.78 -2.42 -7.95
CA PRO A 211 -1.26 -1.04 -7.90
C PRO A 211 -1.44 -0.43 -9.28
N VAL A 212 -2.39 0.51 -9.40
CA VAL A 212 -2.66 1.22 -10.66
C VAL A 212 -1.46 2.04 -11.12
N CYS A 213 -0.73 2.65 -10.19
CA CYS A 213 0.49 3.42 -10.47
C CYS A 213 1.62 2.58 -11.08
N CYS A 214 1.57 1.24 -10.95
CA CYS A 214 2.56 0.34 -11.53
C CYS A 214 2.24 -0.09 -12.98
N LYS A 215 1.19 0.48 -13.58
CA LYS A 215 0.75 0.20 -14.94
C LYS A 215 1.58 0.96 -15.97
N TYR A 216 1.96 0.29 -17.05
CA TYR A 216 2.64 0.92 -18.18
C TYR A 216 2.36 0.21 -19.51
N SER A 217 2.71 0.87 -20.61
CA SER A 217 2.73 0.32 -21.97
C SER A 217 4.06 0.65 -22.61
N ARG A 218 4.61 -0.25 -23.42
CA ARG A 218 5.83 0.03 -24.17
C ARG A 218 5.49 0.81 -25.45
N PRO A 219 6.38 1.70 -25.93
CA PRO A 219 6.21 2.31 -27.24
C PRO A 219 6.03 1.23 -28.32
N GLY A 220 4.95 1.30 -29.10
CA GLY A 220 4.63 0.33 -30.15
C GLY A 220 3.98 -0.97 -29.66
N ASP A 221 3.76 -1.15 -28.36
CA ASP A 221 3.04 -2.30 -27.79
C ASP A 221 1.61 -1.87 -27.42
N SER A 222 0.61 -2.61 -27.89
CA SER A 222 -0.79 -2.41 -27.49
C SER A 222 -1.12 -3.08 -26.16
N ALA A 223 -0.26 -3.99 -25.68
CA ALA A 223 -0.46 -4.68 -24.42
C ALA A 223 -0.16 -3.76 -23.23
N ARG A 224 -1.08 -3.77 -22.26
CA ARG A 224 -0.84 -3.14 -20.96
C ARG A 224 -0.09 -4.11 -20.06
N ARG A 225 0.87 -3.57 -19.33
CA ARG A 225 1.73 -4.30 -18.39
C ARG A 225 1.63 -3.64 -17.03
N TRP A 226 1.93 -4.42 -16.01
CA TRP A 226 2.04 -3.99 -14.63
C TRP A 226 3.34 -4.52 -14.06
N HIS A 227 4.08 -3.67 -13.37
CA HIS A 227 5.22 -4.12 -12.58
C HIS A 227 4.73 -4.64 -11.22
N CYS A 228 5.16 -5.83 -10.83
CA CYS A 228 4.80 -6.43 -9.55
C CYS A 228 5.88 -6.15 -8.50
N VAL A 229 5.58 -5.26 -7.56
CA VAL A 229 6.52 -4.89 -6.49
C VAL A 229 6.86 -6.06 -5.54
N ALA A 230 6.01 -7.09 -5.48
CA ALA A 230 6.25 -8.26 -4.64
C ALA A 230 7.27 -9.24 -5.24
N CYS A 231 7.12 -9.61 -6.52
CA CYS A 231 8.06 -10.54 -7.19
C CYS A 231 9.07 -9.86 -8.11
N GLN A 232 9.01 -8.54 -8.26
CA GLN A 232 9.82 -7.72 -9.18
C GLN A 232 9.65 -8.09 -10.67
N GLY A 233 8.70 -8.97 -11.00
CA GLY A 233 8.37 -9.37 -12.36
C GLY A 233 7.34 -8.46 -13.02
N ASN A 234 7.18 -8.60 -14.33
CA ASN A 234 6.14 -7.91 -15.10
C ASN A 234 4.96 -8.85 -15.37
N SER A 235 3.74 -8.34 -15.20
CA SER A 235 2.49 -9.04 -15.50
C SER A 235 1.79 -8.35 -16.66
N MET A 236 1.42 -9.10 -17.71
CA MET A 236 0.63 -8.56 -18.82
C MET A 236 -0.86 -8.49 -18.47
N GLU A 237 -1.64 -7.77 -19.28
CA GLU A 237 -3.11 -7.71 -19.26
C GLU A 237 -3.76 -9.06 -19.66
N CYS A 238 -3.32 -10.14 -19.03
CA CYS A 238 -4.00 -11.42 -18.95
C CYS A 238 -4.48 -11.68 -17.50
N ALA A 239 -4.12 -10.75 -16.60
CA ALA A 239 -4.32 -10.82 -15.16
C ALA A 239 -5.80 -10.90 -14.79
N ARG A 240 -6.12 -11.89 -13.96
CA ARG A 240 -7.46 -12.08 -13.39
C ARG A 240 -7.80 -10.85 -12.56
N THR A 241 -8.99 -10.28 -12.76
CA THR A 241 -9.59 -9.39 -11.75
C THR A 241 -9.65 -10.18 -10.44
N LEU A 242 -9.31 -9.55 -9.30
CA LEU A 242 -9.26 -10.20 -7.99
C LEU A 242 -10.63 -10.80 -7.61
N ARG A 243 -10.92 -12.03 -8.05
CA ARG A 243 -12.08 -12.81 -7.61
C ARG A 243 -11.72 -13.55 -6.32
N THR A 244 -12.31 -13.05 -5.23
CA THR A 244 -12.67 -13.79 -3.99
C THR A 244 -11.61 -14.47 -3.09
N SER A 245 -10.36 -14.73 -3.47
CA SER A 245 -9.42 -15.38 -2.51
C SER A 245 -7.94 -14.98 -2.58
N GLN A 246 -7.52 -14.21 -3.59
CA GLN A 246 -6.09 -13.94 -3.83
C GLN A 246 -5.57 -12.58 -3.31
N THR A 247 -5.89 -12.16 -2.09
CA THR A 247 -5.12 -11.09 -1.43
C THR A 247 -4.02 -11.76 -0.62
N LYS A 248 -3.06 -12.39 -1.32
CA LYS A 248 -1.83 -12.85 -0.67
C LYS A 248 -0.97 -11.60 -0.45
N PHE A 249 -1.26 -10.82 0.59
CA PHE A 249 -0.26 -9.87 1.11
C PHE A 249 0.86 -10.73 1.68
N PRO A 250 2.07 -10.66 1.11
CA PRO A 250 2.96 -11.80 0.90
C PRO A 250 3.07 -12.66 2.15
N CYS A 251 2.76 -13.95 1.97
CA CYS A 251 3.27 -14.96 2.87
C CYS A 251 4.79 -14.85 2.84
N LEU A 252 5.39 -14.84 4.03
CA LEU A 252 6.80 -15.10 4.29
C LEU A 252 7.41 -16.11 3.30
N PRO A 253 8.71 -16.01 2.99
CA PRO A 253 9.36 -16.84 1.99
C PRO A 253 9.16 -18.32 2.34
N LYS A 254 8.37 -19.04 1.54
CA LYS A 254 8.56 -20.49 1.45
C LYS A 254 9.84 -20.68 0.64
N GLY A 255 10.85 -21.24 1.30
CA GLY A 255 12.23 -21.23 0.84
C GLY A 255 12.41 -21.59 -0.63
N GLN A 256 13.14 -20.71 -1.32
CA GLN A 256 14.14 -20.92 -2.38
C GLN A 256 13.79 -21.76 -3.65
N PRO A 257 14.45 -21.50 -4.80
CA PRO A 257 15.64 -20.67 -4.97
C PRO A 257 15.37 -19.32 -5.63
N ALA A 258 16.10 -18.31 -5.14
CA ALA A 258 16.49 -17.19 -5.94
C ALA A 258 17.17 -17.73 -7.20
N LEU A 259 16.62 -17.43 -8.38
CA LEU A 259 17.45 -17.39 -9.57
C LEU A 259 18.42 -16.23 -9.32
N THR A 260 19.64 -16.62 -8.98
CA THR A 260 20.83 -15.78 -8.82
C THR A 260 20.92 -14.73 -9.92
N PRO A 261 21.30 -13.48 -9.62
CA PRO A 261 21.78 -12.59 -10.66
C PRO A 261 23.14 -13.12 -11.14
N SER A 262 23.22 -13.44 -12.43
CA SER A 262 24.50 -13.65 -13.11
C SER A 262 25.34 -12.37 -12.97
N ARG A 263 26.60 -12.55 -12.59
CA ARG A 263 27.61 -11.48 -12.46
C ARG A 263 27.86 -10.73 -13.76
#